data_AF-A0A8S3U492-F1
#
_entry.id   AF-A0A8S3U492-F1
#
_cell.length_a   1.000
_cell.length_b   1.000
_cell.length_c   1.000
_cell.angle_alpha   90.00
_cell.angle_beta   90.00
_cell.angle_gamma   90.00
#
_symmetry.space_group_name_H-M   'P 1'
#
loop_
_entity.id
_entity.type
_entity.pdbx_description
1 polymer ?
#
loop_
_entity_poly.entity_id
_entity_poly.type
_entity_poly.pdbx_seq_one_letter_code
_entity_poly.pdbx_strand_id
1 'polypeptide(L)'
;MKVLNKGLKYTPTPPADTDTLSVDIKEFCRKLRLKNHFGDKESKTADESIVRNKSTFTPEKGKNKDLDLYINHLSNFPLIPKPQDKVKNNLPFKQQQALYRLQKDESIIIKEADKGGALVIMDRIYYRDKIQEQLNDKQYYRELNDNMEKKTKRNINKLISKFPHCTTEKEVDYLTKI
;
A
#
# COMPACT_ATOMS: atom_id res chain seq x y z
N MET A 1 -17.19 4.50 26.59
CA MET A 1 -16.45 4.42 25.31
C MET A 1 -17.19 3.50 24.32
N LYS A 2 -18.18 3.99 23.55
CA LYS A 2 -18.93 3.14 22.60
C LYS A 2 -18.24 2.95 21.25
N VAL A 3 -17.33 3.85 20.87
CA VAL A 3 -16.66 3.82 19.57
C VAL A 3 -15.61 2.70 19.49
N LEU A 4 -14.88 2.45 20.57
CA LEU A 4 -13.87 1.38 20.65
C LEU A 4 -14.51 -0.02 20.61
N ASN A 5 -15.72 -0.18 21.16
CA ASN A 5 -16.45 -1.46 21.11
C ASN A 5 -16.82 -1.89 19.68
N LYS A 6 -16.68 -1.02 18.68
CA LYS A 6 -16.87 -1.38 17.27
C LYS A 6 -15.69 -2.19 16.71
N GLY A 7 -14.55 -2.20 17.40
CA GLY A 7 -13.33 -2.91 17.00
C GLY A 7 -12.50 -2.14 15.96
N LEU A 8 -11.24 -2.55 15.77
CA LEU A 8 -10.31 -1.89 14.85
C LEU A 8 -10.63 -2.11 13.37
N LYS A 9 -11.44 -3.12 13.06
CA LYS A 9 -11.92 -3.39 11.69
C LYS A 9 -13.12 -2.54 11.29
N TYR A 10 -13.72 -1.80 12.23
CA TYR A 10 -14.82 -0.90 11.91
C TYR A 10 -14.31 0.28 11.10
N THR A 11 -14.91 0.51 9.93
CA THR A 11 -14.55 1.60 9.03
C THR A 11 -15.62 2.70 9.08
N PRO A 12 -15.33 3.87 9.67
CA PRO A 12 -16.19 5.04 9.54
C PRO A 12 -16.42 5.39 8.07
N THR A 13 -17.57 5.98 7.74
CA THR A 13 -17.79 6.57 6.41
C THR A 13 -16.65 7.56 6.12
N PRO A 14 -15.80 7.30 5.11
CA PRO A 14 -14.67 8.18 4.83
C PRO A 14 -15.15 9.52 4.24
N PRO A 15 -14.39 10.60 4.43
CA PRO A 15 -14.61 11.82 3.65
C PRO A 15 -14.34 11.56 2.17
N ALA A 16 -14.87 12.42 1.30
CA ALA A 16 -14.52 12.37 -0.11
C ALA A 16 -13.02 12.64 -0.29
N ASP A 17 -12.34 11.78 -1.04
CA ASP A 17 -10.92 11.87 -1.35
C ASP A 17 -10.74 12.05 -2.87
N THR A 18 -10.75 13.32 -3.29
CA THR A 18 -10.65 13.68 -4.71
C THR A 18 -9.25 13.43 -5.28
N ASP A 19 -8.23 13.49 -4.43
CA ASP A 19 -6.84 13.33 -4.86
C ASP A 19 -6.55 11.87 -5.19
N THR A 20 -6.93 10.96 -4.28
CA THR A 20 -6.84 9.50 -4.54
C THR A 20 -7.71 9.12 -5.73
N LEU A 21 -8.93 9.65 -5.83
CA LEU A 21 -9.80 9.39 -6.98
C LEU A 21 -9.18 9.83 -8.31
N SER A 22 -8.48 10.96 -8.34
CA SER A 22 -7.77 11.43 -9.55
C SER A 22 -6.64 10.47 -9.95
N VAL A 23 -5.87 9.96 -8.97
CA VAL A 23 -4.84 8.96 -9.20
C VAL A 23 -5.45 7.65 -9.72
N ASP A 24 -6.55 7.21 -9.12
CA ASP A 24 -7.26 6.00 -9.52
C ASP A 24 -7.80 6.09 -10.95
N ILE A 25 -8.36 7.25 -11.34
CA ILE A 25 -8.82 7.49 -12.72
C ILE A 25 -7.65 7.41 -13.70
N LYS A 26 -6.49 7.98 -13.37
CA LYS A 26 -5.29 7.88 -14.21
C LYS A 26 -4.81 6.43 -14.33
N GLU A 27 -4.76 5.70 -13.22
CA GLU A 27 -4.39 4.27 -13.24
C GLU A 27 -5.40 3.44 -14.05
N PHE A 28 -6.69 3.71 -13.92
CA PHE A 28 -7.76 3.06 -14.68
C PHE A 28 -7.63 3.34 -16.18
N CYS A 29 -7.47 4.60 -16.58
CA CYS A 29 -7.24 4.97 -17.98
C CYS A 29 -6.00 4.30 -18.55
N ARG A 30 -4.92 4.18 -17.76
CA ARG A 30 -3.72 3.43 -18.15
C ARG A 30 -4.02 1.94 -18.36
N LYS A 31 -4.80 1.31 -17.48
CA LYS A 31 -5.23 -0.09 -17.62
C LYS A 31 -6.05 -0.30 -18.90
N LEU A 32 -6.94 0.62 -19.25
CA LEU A 32 -7.69 0.55 -20.51
C LEU A 32 -6.76 0.60 -21.73
N ARG A 33 -5.79 1.53 -21.74
CA ARG A 33 -4.77 1.62 -22.80
C ARG A 33 -3.96 0.34 -22.93
N LEU A 34 -3.51 -0.23 -21.81
CA LEU A 34 -2.78 -1.49 -21.78
C LEU A 34 -3.62 -2.63 -22.36
N LYS A 35 -4.88 -2.74 -21.95
CA LYS A 35 -5.79 -3.79 -22.44
C LYS A 35 -6.00 -3.67 -23.95
N ASN A 36 -6.19 -2.46 -24.47
CA ASN A 36 -6.30 -2.22 -25.91
C ASN A 36 -4.97 -2.49 -26.65
N HIS A 37 -3.81 -2.16 -26.05
CA HIS A 37 -2.51 -2.36 -26.69
C HIS A 37 -2.10 -3.84 -26.82
N PHE A 38 -2.42 -4.65 -25.80
CA PHE A 38 -2.01 -6.06 -25.72
C PHE A 38 -3.14 -7.05 -26.03
N GLY A 39 -4.40 -6.59 -26.12
CA GLY A 39 -5.58 -7.46 -26.26
C GLY A 39 -5.55 -8.36 -27.50
N ASP A 40 -5.00 -7.87 -28.60
CA ASP A 40 -4.96 -8.59 -29.88
C ASP A 40 -3.68 -9.40 -30.10
N LYS A 41 -2.73 -9.33 -29.15
CA LYS A 41 -1.47 -10.07 -29.24
C LYS A 41 -1.64 -11.38 -28.48
N GLU A 42 -1.78 -12.49 -29.21
CA GLU A 42 -1.50 -13.79 -28.62
C GLU A 42 -0.11 -13.74 -27.98
N SER A 43 -0.04 -14.07 -26.70
CA SER A 43 1.18 -14.01 -25.90
C SER A 43 2.17 -15.05 -26.43
N LYS A 44 2.94 -14.71 -27.47
CA LYS A 44 3.90 -15.63 -28.10
C LYS A 44 5.07 -16.03 -27.18
N THR A 45 5.20 -15.42 -26.01
CA THR A 45 6.11 -15.85 -24.94
C THR A 45 5.46 -15.49 -23.61
N ALA A 46 4.93 -16.48 -22.88
CA ALA A 46 4.56 -16.25 -21.48
C ALA A 46 5.84 -15.88 -20.73
N ASP A 47 5.85 -14.71 -20.10
CA ASP A 47 6.93 -14.29 -19.21
C ASP A 47 6.95 -15.22 -17.99
N GLU A 48 7.92 -16.13 -17.92
CA GLU A 48 8.05 -17.13 -16.84
C GLU A 48 8.66 -16.55 -15.55
N SER A 49 8.98 -15.24 -15.53
CA SER A 49 9.52 -14.57 -14.36
C SER A 49 8.57 -14.65 -13.16
N ILE A 50 9.05 -15.12 -12.02
CA ILE A 50 8.29 -15.21 -10.76
C ILE A 50 8.08 -13.81 -10.18
N VAL A 51 9.11 -12.96 -10.26
CA VAL A 51 9.09 -11.59 -9.75
C VAL A 51 9.60 -10.60 -10.79
N ARG A 52 9.06 -9.38 -10.73
CA ARG A 52 9.41 -8.27 -11.63
C ARG A 52 9.00 -6.94 -11.04
N ASN A 53 9.69 -5.89 -11.44
CA ASN A 53 9.35 -4.53 -11.03
C ASN A 53 7.99 -4.07 -11.63
N LYS A 54 7.28 -3.18 -10.91
CA LYS A 54 6.03 -2.58 -11.41
C LYS A 54 6.33 -1.80 -12.69
N SER A 55 5.66 -2.16 -13.78
CA SER A 55 5.84 -1.49 -15.08
C SER A 55 5.27 -0.07 -15.05
N THR A 56 6.07 0.89 -15.51
CA THR A 56 5.68 2.28 -15.75
C THR A 56 5.22 2.52 -17.18
N PHE A 57 5.25 1.48 -18.04
CA PHE A 57 4.85 1.59 -19.43
C PHE A 57 3.39 2.03 -19.55
N THR A 58 3.19 3.04 -20.39
CA THR A 58 1.87 3.57 -20.76
C THR A 58 1.81 3.66 -22.28
N PRO A 59 0.91 2.93 -22.94
CA PRO A 59 0.77 2.99 -24.39
C PRO A 59 0.42 4.39 -24.89
N GLU A 60 0.96 4.75 -26.06
CA GLU A 60 0.63 5.99 -26.73
C GLU A 60 -0.85 6.10 -27.12
N LYS A 61 -1.32 7.34 -27.27
CA LYS A 61 -2.64 7.67 -27.82
C LYS A 61 -2.66 7.55 -29.34
N GLY A 62 -3.84 7.43 -29.92
CA GLY A 62 -4.08 7.45 -31.36
C GLY A 62 -4.41 6.10 -31.98
N LYS A 63 -4.24 4.98 -31.26
CA LYS A 63 -4.58 3.64 -31.77
C LYS A 63 -6.09 3.41 -31.88
N ASN A 64 -6.87 3.98 -30.96
CA ASN A 64 -8.32 3.85 -30.93
C ASN A 64 -8.92 5.20 -30.53
N LYS A 65 -9.57 5.87 -31.48
CA LYS A 65 -10.13 7.21 -31.31
C LYS A 65 -11.26 7.23 -30.27
N ASP A 66 -12.11 6.22 -30.26
CA ASP A 66 -13.23 6.12 -29.32
C ASP A 66 -12.74 5.93 -27.89
N LEU A 67 -11.70 5.10 -27.70
CA LEU A 67 -11.06 4.92 -26.41
C LEU A 67 -10.38 6.20 -25.93
N ASP A 68 -9.68 6.92 -26.81
CA ASP A 68 -9.05 8.19 -26.46
C ASP A 68 -10.09 9.25 -26.08
N LEU A 69 -11.21 9.33 -26.80
CA LEU A 69 -12.34 10.20 -26.45
C LEU A 69 -12.90 9.87 -25.07
N TYR A 70 -13.12 8.59 -24.77
CA TYR A 70 -13.62 8.13 -23.48
C TYR A 70 -12.65 8.46 -22.33
N ILE A 71 -11.34 8.20 -22.52
CA ILE A 71 -10.30 8.52 -21.53
C ILE A 71 -10.24 10.04 -21.28
N ASN A 72 -10.34 10.86 -22.33
CA ASN A 72 -10.35 12.31 -22.19
C ASN A 72 -11.58 12.78 -21.40
N HIS A 73 -12.75 12.20 -21.66
CA HIS A 73 -13.97 12.52 -20.91
C HIS A 73 -13.84 12.15 -19.42
N LEU A 74 -13.32 10.96 -19.11
CA LEU A 74 -13.10 10.53 -17.73
C LEU A 74 -12.06 11.39 -17.00
N SER A 75 -10.96 11.72 -17.67
CA SER A 75 -9.85 12.50 -17.08
C SER A 75 -10.27 13.93 -16.76
N ASN A 76 -11.22 14.48 -17.51
CA ASN A 76 -11.76 15.82 -17.33
C ASN A 76 -13.08 15.83 -16.53
N PHE A 77 -13.52 14.67 -16.02
CA PHE A 77 -14.78 14.58 -15.29
C PHE A 77 -14.65 15.36 -13.96
N PRO A 78 -15.63 16.22 -13.61
CA PRO A 78 -15.58 16.96 -12.36
C PRO A 78 -15.71 16.01 -11.18
N LEU A 79 -14.63 15.87 -10.40
CA LEU A 79 -14.58 14.97 -9.23
C LEU A 79 -15.22 15.56 -7.98
N ILE A 80 -15.79 16.76 -8.08
CA ILE A 80 -16.42 17.44 -6.95
C ILE A 80 -17.73 16.70 -6.63
N PRO A 81 -17.87 16.12 -5.41
CA PRO A 81 -19.11 15.49 -5.01
C PRO A 81 -20.26 16.50 -5.04
N LYS A 82 -21.39 16.13 -5.67
CA LYS A 82 -22.56 17.00 -5.65
C LYS A 82 -23.21 16.94 -4.26
N PRO A 83 -23.97 17.97 -3.86
CA PRO A 83 -24.67 17.97 -2.56
C PRO A 83 -25.60 16.76 -2.36
N GLN A 84 -26.16 16.23 -3.45
CA GLN A 84 -26.98 15.02 -3.44
C GLN A 84 -26.19 13.72 -3.21
N ASP A 85 -24.86 13.73 -3.38
CA ASP A 85 -23.99 12.56 -3.24
C ASP A 85 -23.49 12.38 -1.79
N LYS A 86 -24.03 13.16 -0.84
CA LYS A 86 -23.64 13.09 0.57
C LYS A 86 -24.05 11.75 1.18
N VAL A 87 -23.09 10.83 1.23
CA VAL A 87 -23.23 9.56 1.95
C VAL A 87 -23.49 9.85 3.43
N LYS A 88 -24.52 9.19 3.98
CA LYS A 88 -24.84 9.32 5.40
C LYS A 88 -23.71 8.74 6.24
N ASN A 89 -23.26 9.51 7.23
CA ASN A 89 -22.29 9.02 8.20
C ASN A 89 -22.85 7.83 8.99
N ASN A 90 -22.06 6.75 9.07
CA ASN A 90 -22.39 5.56 9.85
C ASN A 90 -22.07 5.70 11.37
N LEU A 91 -21.49 6.84 11.77
CA LEU A 91 -21.22 7.20 13.16
C LEU A 91 -21.98 8.47 13.57
N PRO A 92 -22.56 8.50 14.78
CA PRO A 92 -23.05 9.75 15.38
C PRO A 92 -21.92 10.76 15.58
N PHE A 93 -22.24 12.07 15.48
CA PHE A 93 -21.27 13.16 15.64
C PHE A 93 -20.41 13.04 16.90
N LYS A 94 -21.01 12.72 18.05
CA LYS A 94 -20.27 12.52 19.32
C LYS A 94 -19.24 11.38 19.24
N GLN A 95 -19.53 10.31 18.49
CA GLN A 95 -18.58 9.20 18.31
C GLN A 95 -17.48 9.57 17.31
N GLN A 96 -17.78 10.34 16.27
CA GLN A 96 -16.78 10.88 15.35
C GLN A 96 -15.80 11.79 16.10
N GLN A 97 -16.31 12.70 16.94
CA GLN A 97 -15.47 13.58 17.75
C GLN A 97 -14.61 12.79 18.75
N ALA A 98 -15.17 11.74 19.37
CA ALA A 98 -14.41 10.86 20.25
C ALA A 98 -13.29 10.13 19.49
N LEU A 99 -13.57 9.62 18.29
CA LEU A 99 -12.59 8.96 17.44
C LEU A 99 -11.45 9.91 17.04
N TYR A 100 -11.81 11.14 16.63
CA TYR A 100 -10.85 12.18 16.30
C TYR A 100 -9.92 12.51 17.49
N ARG A 101 -10.49 12.67 18.69
CA ARG A 101 -9.72 12.91 19.92
C ARG A 101 -8.76 11.76 20.22
N LEU A 102 -9.25 10.51 20.14
CA LEU A 102 -8.41 9.32 20.34
C LEU A 102 -7.27 9.22 19.32
N GLN A 103 -7.54 9.57 18.06
CA GLN A 103 -6.53 9.56 16.99
C GLN A 103 -5.44 10.62 17.22
N LYS A 104 -5.80 11.77 17.81
CA LYS A 104 -4.90 12.89 18.08
C LYS A 104 -4.22 12.81 19.44
N ASP A 105 -4.59 11.84 20.26
CA ASP A 105 -3.97 11.65 21.58
C ASP A 105 -2.60 10.98 21.43
N GLU A 106 -1.55 11.75 21.65
CA GLU A 106 -0.18 11.27 21.58
C GLU A 106 0.31 10.59 22.87
N SER A 107 -0.47 10.63 23.95
CA SER A 107 -0.12 9.97 25.21
C SER A 107 -0.42 8.47 25.21
N ILE A 108 -1.27 7.99 24.30
CA ILE A 108 -1.73 6.59 24.28
C ILE A 108 -1.32 5.85 23.01
N ILE A 109 -1.29 4.52 23.12
CA ILE A 109 -1.20 3.58 22.00
C ILE A 109 -2.41 2.64 22.08
N ILE A 110 -3.07 2.46 20.93
CA ILE A 110 -4.22 1.56 20.78
C ILE A 110 -3.81 0.46 19.79
N LYS A 111 -3.89 -0.81 20.21
CA LYS A 111 -3.52 -1.99 19.41
C LYS A 111 -4.51 -3.13 19.60
N GLU A 112 -4.54 -4.06 18.63
CA GLU A 112 -5.20 -5.36 18.81
C GLU A 112 -4.47 -6.14 19.91
N ALA A 113 -5.22 -6.81 20.77
CA ALA A 113 -4.67 -7.76 21.72
C ALA A 113 -4.13 -8.99 20.97
N ASP A 114 -3.00 -9.52 21.41
CA ASP A 114 -2.41 -10.75 20.86
C ASP A 114 -3.39 -11.94 20.91
N LYS A 115 -4.25 -11.98 21.95
CA LYS A 115 -5.24 -13.03 22.16
C LYS A 115 -6.62 -12.43 22.45
N GLY A 116 -7.68 -13.10 22.00
CA GLY A 116 -9.06 -12.81 22.41
C GLY A 116 -9.74 -11.64 21.68
N GLY A 117 -9.18 -11.15 20.57
CA GLY A 117 -9.83 -10.13 19.72
C GLY A 117 -10.15 -8.80 20.41
N ALA A 118 -9.56 -8.58 21.59
CA ALA A 118 -9.77 -7.40 22.39
C ALA A 118 -8.92 -6.22 21.90
N LEU A 119 -9.22 -5.04 22.43
CA LEU A 119 -8.47 -3.81 22.22
C LEU A 119 -7.62 -3.51 23.45
N VAL A 120 -6.35 -3.20 23.25
CA VAL A 120 -5.42 -2.80 24.30
C VAL A 120 -5.13 -1.31 24.15
N ILE A 121 -5.28 -0.57 25.25
CA ILE A 121 -4.90 0.84 25.35
C ILE A 121 -3.79 0.93 26.37
N MET A 122 -2.66 1.50 25.98
CA MET A 122 -1.47 1.65 26.84
C MET A 122 -0.99 3.09 26.83
N ASP A 123 -0.39 3.51 27.92
CA ASP A 123 0.45 4.71 27.94
C ASP A 123 1.63 4.53 26.98
N ARG A 124 1.90 5.55 26.17
CA ARG A 124 2.90 5.50 25.11
C ARG A 124 4.32 5.45 25.66
N ILE A 125 4.60 6.15 26.76
CA ILE A 125 5.92 6.18 27.40
C ILE A 125 6.22 4.80 27.97
N TYR A 126 5.27 4.24 28.72
CA TYR A 126 5.38 2.88 29.26
C TYR A 126 5.59 1.83 28.16
N TYR A 127 4.83 1.90 27.07
CA TYR A 127 4.99 0.98 25.94
C TYR A 127 6.40 1.07 25.35
N ARG A 128 6.89 2.29 25.07
CA ARG A 128 8.24 2.52 24.54
C ARG A 128 9.29 1.94 25.48
N ASP A 129 9.20 2.24 26.77
CA ASP A 129 10.20 1.84 27.77
C ASP A 129 10.25 0.31 27.91
N LYS A 130 9.09 -0.37 27.85
CA LYS A 130 9.02 -1.83 27.83
C LYS A 130 9.63 -2.45 26.59
N ILE A 131 9.43 -1.86 25.41
CA ILE A 131 10.09 -2.33 24.19
C ILE A 131 11.60 -2.14 24.29
N GLN A 132 12.07 -1.00 24.81
CA GLN A 132 13.49 -0.75 24.99
C GLN A 132 14.13 -1.73 25.99
N GLU A 133 13.45 -2.02 27.10
CA GLU A 133 13.86 -3.02 28.09
C GLU A 133 14.03 -4.40 27.42
N GLN A 134 13.05 -4.84 26.62
CA GLN A 134 13.11 -6.10 25.89
C GLN A 134 14.23 -6.13 24.85
N LEU A 135 14.41 -5.07 24.06
CA LEU A 135 15.46 -5.01 23.04
C LEU A 135 16.88 -4.97 23.64
N ASN A 136 17.02 -4.42 24.86
CA ASN A 136 18.28 -4.39 25.59
C ASN A 136 18.59 -5.73 26.30
N ASP A 137 17.65 -6.69 26.29
CA ASP A 137 17.86 -8.00 26.88
C ASP A 137 18.84 -8.83 26.03
N LYS A 138 20.09 -8.91 26.50
CA LYS A 138 21.18 -9.65 25.86
C LYS A 138 21.03 -11.17 25.95
N GLN A 139 20.06 -11.68 26.72
CA GLN A 139 19.73 -13.10 26.73
C GLN A 139 19.02 -13.52 25.43
N TYR A 140 18.16 -12.65 24.88
CA TYR A 140 17.34 -12.97 23.69
C TYR A 140 17.75 -12.19 22.45
N TYR A 141 18.30 -10.97 22.60
CA TYR A 141 18.68 -10.11 21.50
C TYR A 141 20.18 -9.81 21.48
N ARG A 142 20.70 -9.51 20.30
CA ARG A 142 22.08 -9.08 20.10
C ARG A 142 22.12 -7.98 19.06
N GLU A 143 22.80 -6.89 19.40
CA GLU A 143 23.05 -5.80 18.46
C GLU A 143 24.00 -6.25 17.35
N LEU A 144 23.68 -5.88 16.11
CA LEU A 144 24.52 -6.16 14.96
C LEU A 144 25.50 -5.00 14.77
N ASN A 145 26.79 -5.29 14.88
CA ASN A 145 27.86 -4.28 14.72
C ASN A 145 27.96 -3.73 13.29
N ASP A 146 27.48 -4.49 12.30
CA ASP A 146 27.56 -4.13 10.89
C ASP A 146 26.19 -4.25 10.23
N ASN A 147 25.86 -3.25 9.40
CA ASN A 147 24.71 -3.37 8.49
C ASN A 147 25.00 -4.47 7.45
N MET A 148 24.30 -5.60 7.62
CA MET A 148 24.43 -6.79 6.79
C MET A 148 23.85 -6.62 5.37
N GLU A 149 23.12 -5.54 5.08
CA GLU A 149 22.53 -5.27 3.76
C GLU A 149 23.57 -5.30 2.65
N LYS A 150 24.73 -4.65 2.85
CA LYS A 150 25.81 -4.64 1.85
C LYS A 150 26.35 -6.05 1.59
N LYS A 151 26.48 -6.86 2.64
CA LYS A 151 26.94 -8.25 2.54
C LYS A 151 25.91 -9.12 1.84
N THR A 152 24.63 -8.97 2.20
CA THR A 152 23.51 -9.66 1.56
C THR A 152 23.41 -9.31 0.08
N LYS A 153 23.46 -8.02 -0.29
CA LYS A 153 23.44 -7.56 -1.68
C LYS A 153 24.62 -8.12 -2.49
N ARG A 154 25.82 -8.14 -1.91
CA ARG A 154 26.99 -8.79 -2.54
C ARG A 154 26.77 -10.28 -2.75
N ASN A 155 26.19 -10.98 -1.77
CA ASN A 155 25.91 -12.42 -1.88
C ASN A 155 24.86 -12.72 -2.95
N ILE A 156 23.79 -11.92 -3.02
CA ILE A 156 22.78 -12.01 -4.07
C ILE A 156 23.43 -11.82 -5.45
N ASN A 157 24.23 -10.76 -5.64
CA ASN A 157 24.91 -10.51 -6.91
C ASN A 157 25.88 -11.65 -7.29
N LYS A 158 26.60 -12.22 -6.31
CA LYS A 158 27.46 -13.39 -6.54
C LYS A 158 26.64 -14.60 -7.00
N LEU A 159 25.49 -14.87 -6.39
CA LEU A 159 24.62 -15.98 -6.78
C LEU A 159 24.06 -15.78 -8.19
N ILE A 160 23.58 -14.57 -8.52
CA ILE A 160 23.11 -14.23 -9.88
C ILE A 160 24.22 -14.46 -10.90
N SER A 161 25.45 -13.99 -10.62
CA SER A 161 26.58 -14.17 -11.54
C SER A 161 27.00 -15.64 -11.70
N LYS A 162 26.79 -16.46 -10.67
CA LYS A 162 27.15 -17.89 -10.68
C LYS A 162 26.11 -18.74 -11.41
N PHE A 163 24.84 -18.33 -11.37
CA PHE A 163 23.72 -19.09 -11.94
C PHE A 163 22.84 -18.24 -12.89
N PRO A 164 23.41 -17.64 -13.95
CA PRO A 164 22.67 -16.72 -14.81
C PRO A 164 21.54 -17.40 -15.60
N HIS A 165 21.62 -18.72 -15.81
CA HIS A 165 20.61 -19.52 -16.51
C HIS A 165 19.38 -19.84 -15.66
N CYS A 166 19.44 -19.61 -14.34
CA CYS A 166 18.33 -19.88 -13.41
C CYS A 166 17.45 -18.66 -13.16
N THR A 167 17.81 -17.48 -13.67
CA THR A 167 17.11 -16.22 -13.38
C THR A 167 16.85 -15.46 -14.67
N THR A 168 15.65 -14.89 -14.81
CA THR A 168 15.35 -14.01 -15.94
C THR A 168 15.91 -12.60 -15.72
N GLU A 169 16.02 -11.81 -16.79
CA GLU A 169 16.45 -10.41 -16.70
C GLU A 169 15.56 -9.58 -15.75
N LYS A 170 14.25 -9.86 -15.72
CA LYS A 170 13.29 -9.14 -14.87
C LYS A 170 13.45 -9.49 -13.40
N GLU A 171 13.79 -10.74 -13.10
CA GLU A 171 14.08 -11.17 -11.73
C GLU A 171 15.39 -10.56 -11.24
N VAL A 172 16.41 -10.51 -12.11
CA VAL A 172 17.68 -9.84 -11.80
C VAL A 172 17.46 -8.35 -11.52
N ASP A 173 16.73 -7.64 -12.39
CA ASP A 173 16.37 -6.23 -12.16
C ASP A 173 15.58 -6.06 -10.85
N TYR A 174 14.64 -6.96 -10.54
CA TYR A 174 13.89 -6.92 -9.28
C TYR A 174 14.77 -7.10 -8.05
N LEU A 175 15.68 -8.08 -8.05
CA LEU A 175 16.53 -8.41 -6.91
C LEU A 175 17.64 -7.39 -6.66
N THR A 176 18.04 -6.64 -7.68
CA THR A 176 19.20 -5.73 -7.62
C THR A 176 18.85 -4.26 -7.44
N LYS A 177 17.59 -3.88 -7.72
CA LYS A 177 17.07 -2.50 -7.63
C LYS A 177 16.72 -2.04 -6.20
N ILE A 178 17.06 -2.84 -5.20
CA ILE A 178 16.97 -2.50 -3.77
C ILE A 178 18.02 -1.44 -3.40
#